data_AF-A0A2V9G2I8-F1
#
_entry.id   AF-A0A2V9G2I8-F1
#
_cell.length_a   1.000
_cell.length_b   1.000
_cell.length_c   1.000
_cell.angle_alpha   90.00
_cell.angle_beta   90.00
_cell.angle_gamma   90.00
#
_symmetry.space_group_name_H-M   'P 1'
#
loop_
_entity.id
_entity.type
_entity.pdbx_description
1 polymer ?
#
loop_
_entity_poly.entity_id
_entity_poly.type
_entity_poly.pdbx_seq_one_letter_code
_entity_poly.pdbx_strand_id
1 'polypeptide(L)'
;METAAPCTADLVLVLEIVMGIGLLVGARLARKGRFRQHAWCQSTIVVLNLAVVAVMMIPSFRVHVLPRVPAKLGKAYYALATTHAAFGTMTEIAGLYILLSAGTSVLPEKLRITKYKLWMRSVLVLWWVVLLLGVATYTRWYVPHLFRK
;
A
#
# COMPACT_ATOMS: atom_id res chain seq x y z
N MET A 1 5.95 -26.03 -7.03
CA MET A 1 5.72 -25.52 -5.66
C MET A 1 4.37 -24.84 -5.68
N GLU A 2 3.31 -25.53 -5.27
CA GLU A 2 1.97 -24.95 -5.17
C GLU A 2 1.88 -24.17 -3.86
N THR A 3 1.56 -22.88 -3.94
CA THR A 3 1.27 -22.04 -2.78
C THR A 3 -0.12 -22.44 -2.25
N ALA A 4 -0.29 -22.55 -0.93
CA ALA A 4 -1.62 -22.77 -0.32
C ALA A 4 -2.49 -21.50 -0.31
N ALA A 5 -2.17 -20.54 -1.17
CA ALA A 5 -2.79 -19.23 -1.21
C ALA A 5 -4.13 -19.28 -1.96
N PRO A 6 -5.19 -18.65 -1.44
CA PRO A 6 -6.38 -18.38 -2.25
C PRO A 6 -5.98 -17.54 -3.47
N CYS A 7 -6.54 -17.85 -4.65
CA CYS A 7 -6.30 -17.11 -5.90
C CYS A 7 -6.39 -15.57 -5.72
N THR A 8 -7.28 -15.12 -4.84
CA THR A 8 -7.44 -13.71 -4.46
C THR A 8 -6.19 -13.09 -3.81
N ALA A 9 -5.48 -13.83 -2.94
CA ALA A 9 -4.28 -13.33 -2.27
C ALA A 9 -3.10 -13.19 -3.24
N ASP A 10 -2.97 -14.12 -4.18
CA ASP A 10 -1.97 -14.06 -5.26
C ASP A 10 -2.24 -12.88 -6.18
N LEU A 11 -3.51 -12.69 -6.57
CA LEU A 11 -3.93 -11.56 -7.38
C LEU A 11 -3.62 -10.23 -6.70
N VAL A 12 -3.96 -10.07 -5.42
CA VAL A 12 -3.64 -8.84 -4.66
C VAL A 12 -2.13 -8.61 -4.65
N LEU A 13 -1.31 -9.62 -4.35
CA LEU A 13 0.14 -9.48 -4.32
C LEU A 13 0.70 -9.02 -5.67
N VAL A 14 0.24 -9.61 -6.77
CA VAL A 14 0.68 -9.23 -8.12
C VAL A 14 0.25 -7.80 -8.45
N LEU A 15 -1.00 -7.43 -8.15
CA LEU A 15 -1.50 -6.06 -8.35
C LEU A 15 -0.66 -5.04 -7.58
N GLU A 16 -0.38 -5.31 -6.31
CA GLU A 16 0.46 -4.45 -5.47
C GLU A 16 1.86 -4.29 -6.07
N ILE A 17 2.53 -5.38 -6.47
CA ILE A 17 3.87 -5.31 -7.09
C ILE A 17 3.83 -4.47 -8.38
N VAL A 18 2.82 -4.66 -9.24
CA VAL A 18 2.65 -3.90 -10.48
C VAL A 18 2.44 -2.42 -10.17
N MET A 19 1.60 -2.08 -9.19
CA MET A 19 1.40 -0.71 -8.73
C MET A 19 2.70 -0.10 -8.20
N GLY A 20 3.50 -0.86 -7.45
CA GLY A 20 4.80 -0.42 -6.94
C GLY A 20 5.80 -0.07 -8.04
N ILE A 21 5.85 -0.88 -9.09
CA ILE A 21 6.62 -0.56 -10.29
C ILE A 21 6.06 0.71 -10.96
N GLY A 22 4.73 0.83 -11.03
CA GLY A 22 4.03 2.01 -11.53
C GLY A 22 4.41 3.29 -10.79
N LEU A 23 4.59 3.25 -9.46
CA LEU A 23 5.06 4.39 -8.67
C LEU A 23 6.47 4.82 -9.05
N LEU A 24 7.38 3.88 -9.32
CA LEU A 24 8.72 4.19 -9.83
C LEU A 24 8.67 4.82 -11.22
N VAL A 25 7.80 4.32 -12.10
CA VAL A 25 7.56 4.91 -13.42
C VAL A 25 7.04 6.34 -13.28
N GLY A 26 6.04 6.56 -12.42
CA GLY A 26 5.54 7.90 -12.10
C GLY A 26 6.63 8.83 -11.57
N ALA A 27 7.48 8.36 -10.66
CA ALA A 27 8.62 9.13 -10.16
C ALA A 27 9.62 9.50 -11.27
N ARG A 28 9.86 8.59 -12.22
CA ARG A 28 10.68 8.86 -13.42
C ARG A 28 10.02 9.91 -14.33
N LEU A 29 8.71 9.85 -14.54
CA LEU A 29 7.96 10.83 -15.33
C LEU A 29 8.07 12.24 -14.73
N ALA A 30 7.93 12.37 -13.41
CA ALA A 30 8.11 13.64 -12.70
C ALA A 30 9.53 14.21 -12.87
N ARG A 31 10.56 13.34 -12.78
CA ARG A 31 11.97 13.76 -13.02
C ARG A 31 12.22 14.24 -14.44
N LYS A 32 11.48 13.72 -15.42
CA LYS A 32 11.52 14.16 -16.82
C LYS A 32 10.64 15.38 -17.10
N GLY A 33 10.06 16.01 -16.07
CA GLY A 33 9.16 17.17 -16.23
C GLY A 33 7.77 16.84 -16.79
N ARG A 34 7.42 15.56 -16.98
CA ARG A 34 6.14 15.12 -17.54
C ARG A 34 5.06 15.06 -16.44
N PHE A 35 4.78 16.19 -15.80
CA PHE A 35 3.93 16.27 -14.61
C PHE A 35 2.49 15.81 -14.84
N ARG A 36 1.90 16.10 -16.01
CA ARG A 36 0.54 15.63 -16.33
C ARG A 36 0.44 14.11 -16.34
N GLN A 37 1.40 13.44 -16.97
CA GLN A 37 1.42 11.98 -17.04
C GLN A 37 1.76 11.34 -15.70
N HIS A 38 2.66 11.96 -14.94
CA HIS A 38 2.90 11.59 -13.56
C HIS A 38 1.59 11.65 -12.76
N ALA A 39 0.86 12.76 -12.82
CA ALA A 39 -0.40 12.93 -12.09
C ALA A 39 -1.42 11.84 -12.47
N TRP A 40 -1.66 11.61 -13.75
CA TRP A 40 -2.56 10.52 -14.20
C TRP A 40 -2.11 9.15 -13.69
N CYS A 41 -0.83 8.81 -13.86
CA CYS A 41 -0.28 7.54 -13.41
C CYS A 41 -0.42 7.35 -11.89
N GLN A 42 -0.05 8.34 -11.09
CA GLN A 42 -0.14 8.26 -9.63
C GLN A 42 -1.60 8.24 -9.16
N SER A 43 -2.48 9.04 -9.75
CA SER A 43 -3.88 9.04 -9.38
C SER A 43 -4.56 7.71 -9.66
N THR A 44 -4.30 7.09 -10.81
CA THR A 44 -4.80 5.76 -11.11
C THR A 44 -4.31 4.73 -10.10
N ILE A 45 -3.03 4.78 -9.72
CA ILE A 45 -2.47 3.84 -8.73
C ILE A 45 -3.14 4.02 -7.36
N VAL A 46 -3.25 5.25 -6.85
CA VAL A 46 -3.86 5.50 -5.54
C VAL A 46 -5.33 5.06 -5.54
N VAL A 47 -6.11 5.43 -6.55
CA VAL A 47 -7.53 5.05 -6.62
C VAL A 47 -7.72 3.54 -6.76
N LEU A 48 -6.87 2.87 -7.56
CA LEU A 48 -6.90 1.42 -7.67
C LEU A 48 -6.53 0.76 -6.34
N ASN A 49 -5.49 1.25 -5.67
CA ASN A 49 -5.05 0.74 -4.37
C ASN A 49 -6.15 0.87 -3.32
N LEU A 50 -6.84 2.02 -3.27
CA LEU A 50 -8.00 2.23 -2.40
C LEU A 50 -9.07 1.16 -2.63
N ALA A 51 -9.39 0.86 -3.89
CA ALA A 51 -10.37 -0.16 -4.24
C ALA A 51 -9.92 -1.58 -3.80
N VAL A 52 -8.65 -1.93 -4.04
CA VAL A 52 -8.06 -3.20 -3.60
C VAL A 52 -8.13 -3.32 -2.07
N VAL A 53 -7.73 -2.27 -1.34
CA VAL A 53 -7.79 -2.24 0.12
C VAL A 53 -9.23 -2.41 0.62
N ALA A 54 -10.17 -1.66 0.06
CA ALA A 54 -11.57 -1.66 0.49
C ALA A 54 -12.28 -2.99 0.23
N VAL A 55 -12.08 -3.57 -0.95
CA VAL A 55 -12.84 -4.75 -1.41
C VAL A 55 -12.16 -6.06 -1.03
N MET A 56 -10.83 -6.11 -1.01
CA MET A 56 -10.09 -7.36 -0.81
C MET A 56 -9.40 -7.44 0.54
N MET A 57 -8.67 -6.39 0.94
CA MET A 57 -7.83 -6.46 2.14
C MET A 57 -8.62 -6.25 3.44
N ILE A 58 -9.52 -5.27 3.49
CA ILE A 58 -10.33 -4.99 4.69
C ILE A 58 -11.21 -6.19 5.07
N PRO A 59 -11.98 -6.82 4.16
CA PRO A 59 -12.77 -8.00 4.52
C PRO A 59 -11.89 -9.15 5.01
N SER A 60 -10.77 -9.41 4.33
CA SER A 60 -9.81 -10.45 4.73
C SER A 60 -9.24 -10.19 6.13
N PHE A 61 -8.84 -8.95 6.43
CA PHE A 61 -8.31 -8.57 7.73
C PHE A 61 -9.35 -8.72 8.85
N ARG A 62 -10.61 -8.30 8.61
CA ARG A 62 -11.71 -8.42 9.58
C ARG A 62 -12.05 -9.87 9.91
N VAL A 63 -11.96 -10.76 8.94
CA VAL A 63 -12.29 -12.18 9.14
C VAL A 63 -11.12 -12.94 9.79
N HIS A 64 -9.88 -12.71 9.35
CA HIS A 64 -8.76 -13.58 9.70
C HIS A 64 -7.83 -13.03 10.78
N VAL A 65 -7.72 -11.71 10.91
CA VAL A 65 -6.75 -11.02 11.78
C VAL A 65 -7.45 -10.43 13.00
N LEU A 66 -8.40 -9.52 12.80
CA LEU A 66 -9.04 -8.71 13.85
C LEU A 66 -9.59 -9.53 15.04
N PRO A 67 -10.27 -10.68 14.85
CA PRO A 67 -10.85 -11.43 15.98
C PRO A 67 -9.80 -12.08 16.89
N ARG A 68 -8.55 -12.20 16.43
CA ARG A 68 -7.46 -12.91 17.13
C ARG A 68 -6.36 -11.98 17.63
N VAL A 69 -6.40 -10.70 17.24
CA VAL A 69 -5.45 -9.66 17.68
C VAL A 69 -5.44 -9.48 19.20
N PRO A 70 -6.57 -9.36 19.92
CA PRO A 70 -6.56 -9.06 21.36
C PRO A 70 -5.81 -10.11 22.20
N ALA A 71 -5.72 -11.36 21.72
CA ALA A 71 -5.10 -12.47 22.45
C ALA A 71 -3.72 -12.89 21.93
N LYS A 72 -3.26 -12.44 20.74
CA LYS A 72 -2.07 -13.00 20.06
C LYS A 72 -1.13 -11.97 19.41
N LEU A 73 -1.18 -10.69 19.78
CA LEU A 73 -0.25 -9.65 19.32
C LEU A 73 1.24 -10.00 19.52
N GLY A 74 1.57 -10.82 20.54
CA GLY A 74 2.94 -11.30 20.78
C GLY A 74 3.46 -12.30 19.74
N LYS A 75 2.63 -12.80 18.82
CA LYS A 75 3.09 -13.67 17.72
C LYS A 75 3.46 -12.81 16.53
N ALA A 76 4.69 -12.99 16.01
CA ALA A 76 5.24 -12.25 14.87
C ALA A 76 4.27 -12.13 13.67
N TYR A 77 3.43 -13.14 13.47
CA TYR A 77 2.38 -13.18 12.47
C TYR A 77 1.33 -12.06 12.60
N TYR A 78 0.75 -11.86 13.79
CA TYR A 78 -0.26 -10.82 14.01
C TYR A 78 0.40 -9.45 14.05
N ALA A 79 1.63 -9.37 14.58
CA ALA A 79 2.42 -8.15 14.56
C ALA A 79 2.67 -7.66 13.13
N LEU A 80 3.20 -8.52 12.24
CA LEU A 80 3.45 -8.17 10.83
C LEU A 80 2.20 -7.68 10.11
N ALA A 81 1.08 -8.43 10.22
CA ALA A 81 -0.18 -8.05 9.58
C ALA A 81 -0.74 -6.72 10.12
N THR A 82 -0.63 -6.49 11.43
CA THR A 82 -1.12 -5.25 12.08
C THR A 82 -0.25 -4.06 11.71
N THR A 83 1.08 -4.23 11.72
CA THR A 83 2.03 -3.20 11.28
C THR A 83 1.83 -2.87 9.80
N HIS A 84 1.69 -3.88 8.93
CA HIS A 84 1.36 -3.67 7.53
C HIS A 84 0.06 -2.87 7.36
N ALA A 85 -1.01 -3.24 8.06
CA ALA A 85 -2.29 -2.54 7.98
C ALA A 85 -2.20 -1.08 8.47
N ALA A 86 -1.47 -0.82 9.55
CA ALA A 86 -1.28 0.53 10.09
C ALA A 86 -0.49 1.42 9.12
N PHE A 87 0.68 0.96 8.66
CA PHE A 87 1.50 1.70 7.71
C PHE A 87 0.81 1.83 6.34
N GLY A 88 0.07 0.81 5.90
CA GLY A 88 -0.72 0.83 4.67
C GLY A 88 -1.81 1.89 4.71
N THR A 89 -2.58 1.93 5.80
CA THR A 89 -3.61 2.96 6.02
C THR A 89 -3.00 4.36 6.01
N MET A 90 -1.89 4.57 6.71
CA MET A 90 -1.21 5.87 6.74
C MET A 90 -0.70 6.27 5.35
N THR A 91 -0.15 5.32 4.59
CA THR A 91 0.34 5.55 3.21
C THR A 91 -0.81 5.93 2.28
N GLU A 92 -1.91 5.19 2.34
CA GLU A 92 -3.06 5.40 1.47
C GLU A 92 -3.72 6.75 1.76
N ILE A 93 -3.90 7.10 3.04
CA ILE A 93 -4.41 8.43 3.44
C ILE A 93 -3.47 9.53 2.95
N ALA A 94 -2.15 9.37 3.09
CA ALA A 94 -1.19 10.36 2.59
C ALA A 94 -1.23 10.50 1.06
N GLY A 95 -1.40 9.40 0.33
CA GLY A 95 -1.59 9.39 -1.12
C GLY A 95 -2.86 10.12 -1.56
N LEU A 96 -3.98 9.81 -0.92
CA LEU A 96 -5.27 10.49 -1.14
C LEU A 96 -5.19 11.98 -0.80
N TYR A 97 -4.52 12.34 0.30
CA TYR A 97 -4.32 13.73 0.68
C TYR A 97 -3.50 14.50 -0.36
N ILE A 98 -2.43 13.91 -0.89
CA ILE A 98 -1.66 14.49 -2.00
C ILE A 98 -2.55 14.65 -3.24
N LEU A 99 -3.33 13.62 -3.59
CA LEU A 99 -4.23 13.64 -4.75
C LEU A 99 -5.27 14.75 -4.65
N LEU A 100 -5.90 14.91 -3.48
CA LEU A 100 -6.86 15.99 -3.22
C LEU A 100 -6.17 17.35 -3.21
N SER A 101 -4.99 17.47 -2.60
CA SER A 101 -4.26 18.74 -2.49
C SER A 101 -3.71 19.24 -3.82
N ALA A 102 -3.29 18.33 -4.71
CA ALA A 102 -2.65 18.67 -5.98
C ALA A 102 -3.61 18.62 -7.17
N GLY A 103 -4.63 17.75 -7.10
CA GLY A 103 -5.52 17.45 -8.22
C GLY A 103 -6.90 18.09 -8.12
N THR A 104 -7.28 18.66 -6.99
CA THR A 104 -8.63 19.24 -6.78
C THR A 104 -8.57 20.59 -6.08
N SER A 105 -9.65 21.37 -6.18
CA SER A 105 -9.86 22.62 -5.43
C SER A 105 -10.62 22.41 -4.12
N VAL A 106 -10.89 21.15 -3.73
CA VAL A 106 -11.72 20.81 -2.56
C VAL A 106 -11.06 21.23 -1.24
N LEU A 107 -9.73 21.14 -1.16
CA LEU A 107 -8.98 21.54 0.03
C LEU A 107 -8.75 23.07 0.04
N PRO A 108 -9.08 23.76 1.16
CA PRO A 108 -8.78 25.17 1.31
C PRO A 108 -7.26 25.41 1.25
N GLU A 109 -6.84 26.57 0.77
CA GLU A 109 -5.41 26.86 0.50
C GLU A 109 -4.50 26.64 1.70
N LYS A 110 -5.01 26.90 2.92
CA LYS A 110 -4.28 26.68 4.18
C LYS A 110 -3.92 25.22 4.44
N LEU A 111 -4.65 24.27 3.85
CA LEU A 111 -4.43 22.83 3.98
C LEU A 111 -3.70 22.24 2.76
N ARG A 112 -3.29 23.05 1.78
CA ARG A 112 -2.53 22.56 0.64
C ARG A 112 -1.07 22.32 1.02
N ILE A 113 -0.50 21.28 0.43
CA ILE A 113 0.89 20.92 0.63
C ILE A 113 1.79 22.01 0.04
N THR A 114 2.74 22.50 0.84
CA THR A 114 3.75 23.48 0.40
C THR A 114 5.03 22.80 -0.10
N LYS A 115 5.43 21.69 0.54
CA LYS A 115 6.68 20.96 0.24
C LYS A 115 6.41 19.66 -0.53
N TYR A 116 5.86 19.75 -1.75
CA TYR A 116 5.49 18.59 -2.57
C TYR A 116 6.62 17.55 -2.74
N LYS A 117 7.85 17.97 -3.00
CA LYS A 117 8.98 17.04 -3.19
C LYS A 117 9.24 16.16 -1.96
N LEU A 118 9.11 16.72 -0.75
CA LEU A 118 9.33 15.97 0.48
C LEU A 118 8.19 14.97 0.69
N TRP A 119 6.94 15.43 0.60
CA TRP A 119 5.75 14.59 0.73
C TRP A 119 5.75 13.42 -0.25
N MET A 120 6.01 13.68 -1.54
CA MET A 120 6.06 12.64 -2.57
C MET A 120 7.15 11.59 -2.29
N ARG A 121 8.34 12.01 -1.82
CA ARG A 121 9.42 11.08 -1.47
C ARG A 121 9.08 10.26 -0.24
N SER A 122 8.54 10.89 0.79
CA SER A 122 8.12 10.20 2.02
C SER A 122 7.05 9.15 1.74
N VAL A 123 6.02 9.51 0.95
CA VAL A 123 4.97 8.56 0.55
C VAL A 123 5.53 7.43 -0.30
N LEU A 124 6.45 7.71 -1.24
CA LEU A 124 7.09 6.65 -2.02
C LEU A 124 7.88 5.67 -1.13
N VAL A 125 8.65 6.17 -0.17
CA VAL A 125 9.38 5.33 0.79
C VAL A 125 8.42 4.50 1.64
N LEU A 126 7.37 5.15 2.16
CA LEU A 126 6.37 4.49 3.00
C LEU A 126 5.65 3.38 2.23
N TRP A 127 5.32 3.64 0.97
CA TRP A 127 4.70 2.67 0.09
C TRP A 127 5.61 1.44 -0.13
N TRP A 128 6.91 1.64 -0.35
CA TRP A 128 7.86 0.51 -0.42
C TRP A 128 7.95 -0.28 0.88
N VAL A 129 7.96 0.39 2.04
CA VAL A 129 7.92 -0.28 3.34
C VAL A 129 6.65 -1.14 3.46
N VAL A 130 5.50 -0.59 3.09
CA VAL A 130 4.21 -1.31 3.13
C VAL A 130 4.22 -2.51 2.19
N LEU A 131 4.71 -2.36 0.95
CA LEU A 131 4.79 -3.45 0.00
C LEU A 131 5.67 -4.60 0.53
N LEU A 132 6.84 -4.27 1.09
CA LEU A 132 7.73 -5.27 1.68
C LEU A 132 7.09 -5.97 2.89
N LEU A 133 6.37 -5.24 3.75
CA LEU A 133 5.59 -5.82 4.83
C LEU A 133 4.43 -6.70 4.31
N GLY A 134 3.82 -6.34 3.18
CA GLY A 134 2.77 -7.12 2.52
C GLY A 134 3.31 -8.44 1.98
N VAL A 135 4.46 -8.41 1.30
CA VAL A 135 5.20 -9.60 0.86
C VAL A 135 5.60 -10.48 2.06
N ALA A 136 6.12 -9.88 3.14
CA ALA A 136 6.46 -10.60 4.36
C ALA A 136 5.23 -11.27 4.99
N THR A 137 4.08 -10.59 4.97
CA THR A 137 2.80 -11.15 5.45
C THR A 137 2.37 -12.32 4.58
N TYR A 138 2.36 -12.17 3.25
CA TYR A 138 2.00 -13.21 2.30
C TYR A 138 2.88 -14.46 2.44
N THR A 139 4.20 -14.27 2.44
CA THR A 139 5.16 -15.37 2.54
C THR A 139 5.01 -16.13 3.86
N ARG A 140 4.80 -15.40 4.97
CA ARG A 140 4.58 -16.04 6.27
C ARG A 140 3.25 -16.82 6.36
N TRP A 141 2.23 -16.36 5.65
CA TRP A 141 0.89 -16.95 5.68
C TRP A 141 0.74 -18.15 4.74
N TYR A 142 1.37 -18.11 3.56
CA TYR A 142 1.14 -19.08 2.48
C TYR A 142 2.39 -19.88 2.07
N VAL A 143 3.58 -19.50 2.56
CA VAL A 143 4.83 -20.23 2.32
C VAL A 143 5.47 -20.63 3.66
N PRO A 144 4.82 -21.51 4.45
CA PRO A 144 5.29 -21.87 5.78
C PRO A 144 6.68 -22.53 5.80
N HIS A 145 7.14 -23.09 4.67
CA HIS A 145 8.41 -23.80 4.56
C HIS A 145 9.63 -22.90 4.33
N LEU A 146 9.46 -21.62 4.01
CA LEU A 146 10.60 -20.72 3.71
C LEU A 146 11.39 -20.31 4.96
N PHE A 147 10.79 -20.42 6.15
CA PHE A 147 11.38 -19.99 7.43
C PHE A 147 11.57 -21.13 8.44
N ARG A 148 11.50 -22.39 8.01
CA ARG A 148 11.89 -23.53 8.86
C ARG A 148 13.42 -23.65 8.80
N LYS A 149 14.12 -22.97 9.71
CA LYS A 149 15.46 -23.41 10.17
C LYS A 149 15.27 -24.39 11.31
#